data_AF-A0A0F2LKR3-F1
#
_entry.id   AF-A0A0F2LKR3-F1
#
_cell.length_a   1.000
_cell.length_b   1.000
_cell.length_c   1.000
_cell.angle_alpha   90.00
_cell.angle_beta   90.00
_cell.angle_gamma   90.00
#
_symmetry.space_group_name_H-M   'P 1'
#
loop_
_entity.id
_entity.type
_entity.pdbx_description
1 polymer ?
#
loop_
_entity_poly.entity_id
_entity_poly.type
_entity_poly.pdbx_seq_one_letter_code
_entity_poly.pdbx_strand_id
1 'polypeptide(L)'
;MEVKTFYLESSALRDNPLGDPYVRRVEVIEPESPQGRPLLIYLSGYLSSALSQLNYDPLSEDMLTKAKRLKAEGKIQGSVIVLPDTFTRVGGNQYINSPAVGNYEDFILKELIPYFAERYGTDRVGVIGKSSGGYGALVLGMRSDAIKAIASHSGDAYFEYVYLPLFPKVIPHLRKFKGPKEWLDYFWAKANRKRREDLNVLNVVGMSAFYSPTPSGDIELPFDLETGEILEGVWRKWLEKDPVRLVDS
;
A
#
# COMPACT_ATOMS: atom_id res chain seq x y z
N MET A 1 -17.26 1.96 20.48
CA MET A 1 -16.61 1.85 19.15
C MET A 1 -17.20 0.69 18.37
N GLU A 2 -17.58 0.92 17.12
CA GLU A 2 -18.25 -0.03 16.21
C GLU A 2 -17.62 0.02 14.81
N VAL A 3 -17.77 -1.05 14.02
CA VAL A 3 -17.28 -1.11 12.64
C VAL A 3 -18.43 -0.82 11.67
N LYS A 4 -18.19 0.05 10.69
CA LYS A 4 -19.10 0.35 9.59
C LYS A 4 -18.43 0.14 8.25
N THR A 5 -19.18 -0.43 7.31
CA THR A 5 -18.72 -0.70 5.94
C THR A 5 -19.19 0.40 5.00
N PHE A 6 -18.28 0.88 4.17
CA PHE A 6 -18.53 1.83 3.09
C PHE A 6 -18.01 1.26 1.77
N TYR A 7 -18.61 1.70 0.67
CA TYR A 7 -18.13 1.42 -0.69
C TYR A 7 -17.91 2.77 -1.36
N LEU A 8 -16.67 3.06 -1.72
CA LEU A 8 -16.27 4.34 -2.31
C LEU A 8 -15.93 4.12 -3.78
N GLU A 9 -16.69 4.73 -4.67
CA GLU A 9 -16.39 4.75 -6.10
C GLU A 9 -15.28 5.76 -6.38
N SER A 10 -14.19 5.29 -6.98
CA SER A 10 -13.02 6.11 -7.28
C SER A 10 -12.96 6.48 -8.76
N SER A 11 -12.80 7.78 -9.04
CA SER A 11 -12.52 8.24 -10.40
C SER A 11 -11.04 8.01 -10.74
N ALA A 12 -10.15 8.22 -9.78
CA ALA A 12 -8.71 7.98 -9.92
C ALA A 12 -8.36 6.52 -10.29
N LEU A 13 -9.19 5.56 -9.91
CA LEU A 13 -8.96 4.13 -10.15
C LEU A 13 -9.81 3.53 -11.28
N ARG A 14 -10.72 4.30 -11.90
CA ARG A 14 -11.72 3.76 -12.85
C ARG A 14 -11.09 3.00 -14.02
N ASP A 15 -10.05 3.58 -14.62
CA ASP A 15 -9.41 3.07 -15.83
C ASP A 15 -8.05 2.42 -15.54
N ASN A 16 -7.88 1.86 -14.34
CA ASN A 16 -6.62 1.23 -13.97
C ASN A 16 -6.31 0.03 -14.90
N PRO A 17 -5.05 -0.13 -15.34
CA PRO A 17 -4.67 -1.10 -16.38
C PRO A 17 -4.77 -2.57 -15.93
N LEU A 18 -4.86 -2.81 -14.62
CA LEU A 18 -4.97 -4.16 -14.07
C LEU A 18 -6.43 -4.66 -14.04
N GLY A 19 -7.42 -3.78 -14.24
CA GLY A 19 -8.83 -4.09 -14.05
C GLY A 19 -9.19 -4.37 -12.59
N ASP A 20 -8.41 -3.84 -11.65
CA ASP A 20 -8.74 -3.91 -10.23
C ASP A 20 -10.05 -3.14 -9.96
N PRO A 21 -10.87 -3.54 -8.97
CA PRO A 21 -12.10 -2.82 -8.66
C PRO A 21 -11.84 -1.35 -8.32
N TYR A 22 -12.54 -0.44 -8.99
CA TYR A 22 -12.51 1.01 -8.71
C TYR A 22 -13.54 1.43 -7.66
N VAL A 23 -14.51 0.58 -7.35
CA VAL A 23 -15.35 0.70 -6.15
C VAL A 23 -14.65 -0.03 -5.02
N ARG A 24 -14.09 0.71 -4.07
CA ARG A 24 -13.28 0.16 -2.97
C ARG A 24 -14.13 -0.02 -1.72
N ARG A 25 -14.06 -1.22 -1.12
CA ARG A 25 -14.59 -1.45 0.22
C ARG A 25 -13.70 -0.76 1.25
N VAL A 26 -14.31 -0.08 2.20
CA VAL A 26 -13.63 0.60 3.30
C VAL A 26 -14.36 0.25 4.59
N GLU A 27 -13.62 -0.28 5.57
CA GLU A 27 -14.15 -0.46 6.92
C GLU A 27 -13.72 0.70 7.80
N VAL A 28 -14.62 1.18 8.65
CA VAL A 28 -14.35 2.30 9.54
C VAL A 28 -14.71 1.93 10.95
N ILE A 29 -13.76 2.04 11.87
CA ILE A 29 -14.02 1.95 13.31
C ILE A 29 -14.40 3.35 13.80
N GLU A 30 -15.64 3.51 14.23
CA GLU A 30 -16.16 4.78 14.76
C GLU A 30 -16.27 4.73 16.28
N PRO A 31 -15.88 5.80 17.01
CA PRO A 31 -16.29 5.99 18.39
C PRO A 31 -17.74 6.44 18.48
N GLU A 32 -18.30 6.40 19.69
CA GLU A 32 -19.69 6.74 20.00
C GLU A 32 -20.06 8.18 19.60
N SER A 33 -19.08 9.08 19.52
CA SER A 33 -19.23 10.44 18.99
C SER A 33 -18.08 10.74 18.03
N PRO A 34 -18.23 10.44 16.72
CA PRO A 34 -17.15 10.52 15.75
C PRO A 34 -16.85 11.93 15.24
N GLN A 35 -17.79 12.87 15.36
CA GLN A 35 -17.62 14.25 14.90
C GLN A 35 -16.43 14.96 15.56
N GLY A 36 -15.61 15.64 14.75
CA GLY A 36 -14.41 16.37 15.18
C GLY A 36 -13.27 15.48 15.72
N ARG A 37 -13.42 14.15 15.69
CA ARG A 37 -12.37 13.23 16.15
C ARG A 37 -11.24 13.15 15.13
N PRO A 38 -10.01 12.79 15.55
CA PRO A 38 -8.94 12.49 14.61
C PRO A 38 -9.34 11.38 13.63
N LEU A 39 -8.99 11.58 12.36
CA LEU A 39 -9.18 10.61 11.28
C LEU A 39 -7.86 9.86 11.05
N LEU A 40 -7.83 8.57 11.32
CA LEU A 40 -6.63 7.74 11.18
C LEU A 40 -6.80 6.78 10.01
N ILE A 41 -5.98 6.90 8.96
CA ILE A 41 -6.00 5.98 7.83
C ILE A 41 -4.92 4.93 8.04
N TYR A 42 -5.31 3.66 7.97
CA TYR A 42 -4.36 2.54 8.04
C TYR A 42 -4.02 2.00 6.65
N LEU A 43 -2.75 2.04 6.30
CA LEU A 43 -2.20 1.47 5.07
C LEU A 43 -1.54 0.12 5.37
N SER A 44 -1.92 -0.89 4.61
CA SER A 44 -1.48 -2.27 4.81
C SER A 44 -0.10 -2.53 4.21
N GLY A 45 0.57 -3.55 4.72
CA GLY A 45 1.80 -4.05 4.10
C GLY A 45 1.51 -4.84 2.82
N TYR A 46 2.56 -5.06 2.03
CA TYR A 46 2.48 -5.89 0.84
C TYR A 46 1.89 -7.27 1.13
N LEU A 47 1.16 -7.85 0.18
CA LEU A 47 0.44 -9.13 0.30
C LEU A 47 -0.76 -9.13 1.26
N SER A 48 -1.23 -7.94 1.69
CA SER A 48 -2.35 -7.80 2.62
C SER A 48 -3.28 -6.65 2.23
N SER A 49 -4.41 -6.56 2.94
CA SER A 49 -5.41 -5.50 2.87
C SER A 49 -5.60 -4.88 4.25
N ALA A 50 -5.98 -3.60 4.35
CA ALA A 50 -6.26 -2.96 5.64
C ALA A 50 -7.42 -3.65 6.38
N LEU A 51 -8.32 -4.30 5.63
CA LEU A 51 -9.41 -5.11 6.17
C LEU A 51 -8.90 -6.23 7.11
N SER A 52 -7.68 -6.73 6.88
CA SER A 52 -7.11 -7.80 7.71
C SER A 52 -6.88 -7.37 9.16
N GLN A 53 -6.88 -6.07 9.45
CA GLN A 53 -6.73 -5.54 10.80
C GLN A 53 -7.94 -5.84 11.70
N LEU A 54 -9.05 -6.31 11.12
CA LEU A 54 -10.25 -6.76 11.85
C LEU A 54 -10.30 -8.28 12.07
N ASN A 55 -9.34 -9.02 11.51
CA ASN A 55 -9.31 -10.47 11.66
C ASN A 55 -8.91 -10.87 13.08
N TYR A 56 -9.44 -12.00 13.55
CA TYR A 56 -8.96 -12.64 14.78
C TYR A 56 -7.49 -13.08 14.62
N ASP A 57 -6.68 -12.72 15.60
CA ASP A 57 -5.30 -13.21 15.77
C ASP A 57 -5.18 -13.79 17.20
N PRO A 58 -4.90 -15.09 17.38
CA PRO A 58 -4.77 -15.67 18.72
C PRO A 58 -3.54 -15.15 19.49
N LEU A 59 -2.60 -14.47 18.82
CA LEU A 59 -1.35 -13.98 19.42
C LEU A 59 -1.30 -12.46 19.56
N SER A 60 -2.33 -11.74 19.08
CA SER A 60 -2.39 -10.27 19.12
C SER A 60 -3.83 -9.78 19.16
N GLU A 61 -4.03 -8.50 19.49
CA GLU A 61 -5.32 -7.85 19.37
C GLU A 61 -5.57 -7.38 17.94
N ASP A 62 -6.81 -7.58 17.45
CA ASP A 62 -7.33 -6.87 16.29
C ASP A 62 -7.48 -5.36 16.58
N MET A 63 -7.63 -4.56 15.53
CA MET A 63 -7.67 -3.10 15.63
C MET A 63 -8.84 -2.58 16.45
N LEU A 64 -10.02 -3.22 16.36
CA LEU A 64 -11.20 -2.78 17.12
C LEU A 64 -11.01 -3.07 18.61
N THR A 65 -10.53 -4.26 18.96
CA THR A 65 -10.24 -4.64 20.35
C THR A 65 -9.17 -3.71 20.95
N LYS A 66 -8.09 -3.47 20.22
CA LYS A 66 -7.02 -2.54 20.62
C LYS A 66 -7.52 -1.12 20.84
N ALA A 67 -8.32 -0.59 19.92
CA ALA A 67 -8.89 0.75 20.04
C ALA A 67 -9.84 0.87 21.25
N LYS A 68 -10.71 -0.13 21.47
CA LYS A 68 -11.59 -0.20 22.64
C LYS A 68 -10.80 -0.22 23.95
N ARG A 69 -9.75 -1.05 24.04
CA ARG A 69 -8.90 -1.13 25.22
C ARG A 69 -8.17 0.19 25.49
N LEU A 70 -7.53 0.78 24.48
CA LEU A 70 -6.84 2.07 24.62
C LEU A 70 -7.78 3.20 25.07
N LYS A 71 -9.04 3.18 24.61
CA LYS A 71 -10.07 4.12 25.07
C LYS A 71 -10.46 3.85 26.53
N ALA A 72 -10.70 2.59 26.90
CA ALA A 72 -11.05 2.21 28.27
C ALA A 72 -9.94 2.53 29.29
N GLU A 73 -8.67 2.43 28.88
CA GLU A 73 -7.50 2.81 29.67
C GLU A 73 -7.25 4.34 29.69
N GLY A 74 -8.06 5.15 28.99
CA GLY A 74 -7.90 6.61 28.91
C GLY A 74 -6.70 7.08 28.08
N LYS A 75 -6.03 6.19 27.34
CA LYS A 75 -4.86 6.52 26.50
C LYS A 75 -5.23 7.26 25.21
N ILE A 76 -6.48 7.08 24.75
CA ILE A 76 -7.06 7.85 23.65
C ILE A 76 -8.45 8.35 24.05
N GLN A 77 -8.83 9.52 23.55
CA GLN A 77 -10.18 10.05 23.76
C GLN A 77 -11.19 9.48 22.75
N GLY A 78 -10.71 8.83 21.68
CA GLY A 78 -11.49 8.32 20.55
C GLY A 78 -10.99 8.86 19.22
N SER A 79 -11.00 8.01 18.19
CA SER A 79 -10.55 8.30 16.82
C SER A 79 -11.40 7.53 15.83
N VAL A 80 -11.62 8.10 14.64
CA VAL A 80 -12.18 7.38 13.49
C VAL A 80 -11.02 6.66 12.80
N ILE A 81 -11.06 5.34 12.67
CA ILE A 81 -9.99 4.56 12.02
C ILE A 81 -10.52 4.00 10.71
N VAL A 82 -9.95 4.43 9.59
CA VAL A 82 -10.33 4.07 8.22
C VAL A 82 -9.38 2.98 7.70
N LEU A 83 -9.96 1.87 7.26
CA LEU A 83 -9.28 0.67 6.78
C LEU A 83 -9.68 0.43 5.30
N PRO A 84 -9.06 1.13 4.33
CA PRO A 84 -9.42 0.98 2.93
C PRO A 84 -8.82 -0.31 2.34
N ASP A 85 -9.65 -1.12 1.68
CA ASP A 85 -9.13 -2.21 0.86
C ASP A 85 -8.41 -1.63 -0.36
N THR A 86 -7.10 -1.77 -0.42
CA THR A 86 -6.21 -1.22 -1.45
C THR A 86 -5.35 -2.31 -2.11
N PHE A 87 -5.71 -3.59 -1.91
CA PHE A 87 -5.05 -4.70 -2.58
C PHE A 87 -5.22 -4.59 -4.10
N THR A 88 -4.15 -4.92 -4.83
CA THR A 88 -4.08 -4.86 -6.30
C THR A 88 -3.69 -6.22 -6.86
N ARG A 89 -3.89 -6.41 -8.17
CA ARG A 89 -3.42 -7.62 -8.86
C ARG A 89 -1.91 -7.79 -8.90
N VAL A 90 -1.11 -6.77 -8.60
CA VAL A 90 0.35 -6.99 -8.40
C VAL A 90 0.69 -7.48 -7.00
N GLY A 91 -0.31 -7.70 -6.13
CA GLY A 91 -0.15 -8.35 -4.82
C GLY A 91 -0.13 -7.39 -3.64
N GLY A 92 -0.25 -6.09 -3.86
CA GLY A 92 -0.20 -5.08 -2.80
C GLY A 92 -0.09 -3.68 -3.38
N ASN A 93 0.22 -2.70 -2.52
CA ASN A 93 0.20 -1.30 -2.91
C ASN A 93 1.42 -0.57 -2.35
N GLN A 94 1.95 0.38 -3.12
CA GLN A 94 2.93 1.37 -2.65
C GLN A 94 2.32 2.75 -2.45
N TYR A 95 1.00 2.89 -2.66
CA TYR A 95 0.24 4.10 -2.36
C TYR A 95 0.71 5.33 -3.13
N ILE A 96 1.33 5.11 -4.29
CA ILE A 96 1.73 6.13 -5.26
C ILE A 96 1.00 5.91 -6.58
N ASN A 97 0.89 6.97 -7.39
CA ASN A 97 0.34 6.86 -8.73
C ASN A 97 1.30 6.07 -9.65
N SER A 98 0.75 5.14 -10.42
CA SER A 98 1.51 4.38 -11.41
C SER A 98 0.69 4.10 -12.68
N PRO A 99 1.24 4.39 -13.89
CA PRO A 99 0.64 3.97 -15.16
C PRO A 99 0.47 2.46 -15.34
N ALA A 100 1.20 1.63 -14.58
CA ALA A 100 1.10 0.17 -14.66
C ALA A 100 0.11 -0.43 -13.66
N VAL A 101 -0.40 0.36 -12.71
CA VAL A 101 -1.24 -0.14 -11.61
C VAL A 101 -2.51 0.67 -11.39
N GLY A 102 -2.43 2.00 -11.29
CA GLY A 102 -3.55 2.88 -10.94
C GLY A 102 -3.11 4.06 -10.06
N ASN A 103 -3.95 5.10 -9.98
CA ASN A 103 -3.63 6.35 -9.28
C ASN A 103 -4.02 6.28 -7.78
N TYR A 104 -3.31 5.45 -7.01
CA TYR A 104 -3.63 5.20 -5.60
C TYR A 104 -3.27 6.35 -4.65
N GLU A 105 -2.29 7.20 -4.99
CA GLU A 105 -2.02 8.42 -4.24
C GLU A 105 -3.20 9.38 -4.38
N ASP A 106 -3.70 9.56 -5.60
CA ASP A 106 -4.86 10.41 -5.87
C ASP A 106 -6.11 9.88 -5.18
N PHE A 107 -6.36 8.57 -5.26
CA PHE A 107 -7.46 7.94 -4.52
C PHE A 107 -7.40 8.26 -3.02
N ILE A 108 -6.23 8.16 -2.40
CA ILE A 108 -6.10 8.42 -0.96
C ILE A 108 -6.25 9.91 -0.64
N LEU A 109 -5.48 10.76 -1.31
CA LEU A 109 -5.35 12.18 -0.97
C LEU A 109 -6.54 13.02 -1.43
N LYS A 110 -7.11 12.70 -2.61
CA LYS A 110 -8.11 13.54 -3.27
C LYS A 110 -9.53 12.99 -3.14
N GLU A 111 -9.70 11.71 -2.81
CA GLU A 111 -11.02 11.08 -2.71
C GLU A 111 -11.29 10.54 -1.30
N LEU A 112 -10.46 9.63 -0.79
CA LEU A 112 -10.67 8.94 0.50
C LEU A 112 -10.59 9.89 1.69
N ILE A 113 -9.51 10.68 1.80
CA ILE A 113 -9.32 11.65 2.89
C ILE A 113 -10.46 12.67 2.89
N PRO A 114 -10.74 13.40 1.79
CA PRO A 114 -11.81 14.41 1.78
C PRO A 114 -13.18 13.83 2.13
N TYR A 115 -13.52 12.65 1.60
CA TYR A 115 -14.81 12.00 1.87
C TYR A 115 -15.07 11.78 3.37
N PHE A 116 -14.07 11.26 4.10
CA PHE A 116 -14.22 11.01 5.52
C PHE A 116 -13.97 12.25 6.38
N ALA A 117 -13.05 13.13 5.98
CA ALA A 117 -12.81 14.41 6.64
C ALA A 117 -14.08 15.28 6.68
N GLU A 118 -14.79 15.38 5.55
CA GLU A 118 -16.07 16.09 5.47
C GLU A 118 -17.15 15.41 6.32
N ARG A 119 -17.31 14.09 6.17
CA ARG A 119 -18.31 13.30 6.91
C ARG A 119 -18.20 13.45 8.43
N TYR A 120 -16.98 13.49 8.95
CA TYR A 120 -16.74 13.60 10.39
C TYR A 120 -16.39 15.03 10.85
N GLY A 121 -16.38 16.01 9.94
CA GLY A 121 -16.09 17.41 10.25
C GLY A 121 -14.73 17.60 10.93
N THR A 122 -13.67 17.04 10.34
CA THR A 122 -12.32 17.04 10.93
C THR A 122 -11.25 17.24 9.87
N ASP A 123 -10.23 18.02 10.19
CA ASP A 123 -9.00 18.20 9.41
C ASP A 123 -7.79 17.51 10.09
N ARG A 124 -8.03 16.83 11.22
CA ARG A 124 -7.01 16.17 12.04
C ARG A 124 -6.73 14.77 11.49
N VAL A 125 -6.09 14.72 10.33
CA VAL A 125 -5.80 13.46 9.61
C VAL A 125 -4.43 12.92 9.99
N GLY A 126 -4.36 11.64 10.33
CA GLY A 126 -3.11 10.89 10.50
C GLY A 126 -3.07 9.65 9.63
N VAL A 127 -1.88 9.26 9.16
CA VAL A 127 -1.68 8.05 8.36
C VAL A 127 -0.74 7.09 9.10
N ILE A 128 -1.21 5.87 9.30
CA ILE A 128 -0.47 4.79 9.95
C ILE A 128 -0.25 3.71 8.92
N GLY A 129 0.93 3.10 8.88
CA GLY A 129 1.10 1.92 8.04
C GLY A 129 2.23 1.00 8.46
N LYS A 130 2.20 -0.21 7.88
CA LYS A 130 3.17 -1.29 8.14
C LYS A 130 3.81 -1.77 6.84
N SER A 131 5.14 -1.96 6.80
CA SER A 131 5.88 -2.36 5.59
C SER A 131 5.58 -1.39 4.43
N SER A 132 5.06 -1.86 3.29
CA SER A 132 4.68 -0.95 2.19
C SER A 132 3.63 0.11 2.58
N GLY A 133 2.79 -0.16 3.58
CA GLY A 133 1.93 0.88 4.16
C GLY A 133 2.70 1.91 4.98
N GLY A 134 3.80 1.51 5.62
CA GLY A 134 4.71 2.43 6.29
C GLY A 134 5.49 3.29 5.29
N TYR A 135 5.89 2.72 4.15
CA TYR A 135 6.37 3.48 2.99
C TYR A 135 5.33 4.49 2.53
N GLY A 136 4.08 4.06 2.30
CA GLY A 136 2.98 4.94 1.92
C GLY A 136 2.73 6.07 2.92
N ALA A 137 2.80 5.78 4.23
CA ALA A 137 2.66 6.79 5.27
C ALA A 137 3.76 7.85 5.19
N LEU A 138 5.02 7.45 4.99
CA LEU A 138 6.16 8.37 4.82
C LEU A 138 5.96 9.23 3.55
N VAL A 139 5.74 8.59 2.41
CA VAL A 139 5.67 9.27 1.12
C VAL A 139 4.48 10.21 1.02
N LEU A 140 3.29 9.77 1.40
CA LEU A 140 2.10 10.62 1.37
C LEU A 140 2.22 11.78 2.37
N GLY A 141 2.80 11.53 3.55
CA GLY A 141 3.05 12.57 4.56
C GLY A 141 4.00 13.67 4.07
N MET A 142 5.01 13.33 3.27
CA MET A 142 5.89 14.31 2.64
C MET A 142 5.23 15.09 1.50
N ARG A 143 4.13 14.56 0.92
CA ARG A 143 3.49 15.12 -0.28
C ARG A 143 2.24 15.96 -0.01
N SER A 144 1.67 15.91 1.20
CA SER A 144 0.39 16.55 1.47
C SER A 144 0.27 17.11 2.87
N ASP A 145 0.06 18.42 2.95
CA ASP A 145 -0.26 19.13 4.20
C ASP A 145 -1.59 18.70 4.82
N ALA A 146 -2.44 17.96 4.10
CA ALA A 146 -3.66 17.39 4.68
C ALA A 146 -3.34 16.37 5.78
N ILE A 147 -2.19 15.71 5.72
CA ILE A 147 -1.75 14.71 6.70
C ILE A 147 -0.97 15.43 7.80
N LYS A 148 -1.53 15.44 9.02
CA LYS A 148 -0.97 16.16 10.18
C LYS A 148 -0.05 15.29 11.05
N ALA A 149 -0.10 13.97 10.87
CA ALA A 149 0.74 13.03 11.60
C ALA A 149 0.94 11.74 10.81
N ILE A 150 2.11 11.12 10.95
CA ILE A 150 2.41 9.82 10.35
C ILE A 150 2.96 8.84 11.39
N ALA A 151 2.71 7.55 11.17
CA ALA A 151 3.36 6.47 11.90
C ALA A 151 3.76 5.35 10.93
N SER A 152 5.08 5.17 10.73
CA SER A 152 5.64 4.15 9.86
C SER A 152 6.20 2.98 10.67
N HIS A 153 5.61 1.80 10.52
CA HIS A 153 6.08 0.57 11.15
C HIS A 153 6.82 -0.29 10.13
N SER A 154 8.15 -0.36 10.23
CA SER A 154 8.99 -1.12 9.30
C SER A 154 8.78 -0.70 7.84
N GLY A 155 8.57 0.60 7.59
CA GLY A 155 8.38 1.13 6.24
C GLY A 155 9.58 0.86 5.35
N ASP A 156 9.33 0.55 4.08
CA ASP A 156 10.39 0.33 3.10
C ASP A 156 11.18 1.64 2.94
N ALA A 157 12.45 1.64 3.35
CA ALA A 157 13.34 2.80 3.31
C ALA A 157 14.79 2.31 3.17
N TYR A 158 15.59 3.07 2.42
CA TYR A 158 16.94 2.68 2.00
C TYR A 158 16.91 1.44 1.10
N PHE A 159 16.41 1.65 -0.12
CA PHE A 159 16.00 0.60 -1.06
C PHE A 159 17.08 -0.41 -1.43
N GLU A 160 18.35 -0.02 -1.40
CA GLU A 160 19.49 -0.91 -1.59
C GLU A 160 19.45 -2.09 -0.62
N TYR A 161 19.19 -1.84 0.67
CA TYR A 161 19.13 -2.88 1.69
C TYR A 161 17.84 -3.70 1.60
N VAL A 162 16.75 -3.08 1.16
CA VAL A 162 15.44 -3.73 1.07
C VAL A 162 15.38 -4.69 -0.11
N TYR A 163 15.82 -4.27 -1.30
CA TYR A 163 15.47 -4.94 -2.55
C TYR A 163 16.64 -5.64 -3.26
N LEU A 164 17.87 -5.09 -3.24
CA LEU A 164 19.00 -5.71 -3.95
C LEU A 164 19.26 -7.17 -3.53
N PRO A 165 19.18 -7.55 -2.23
CA PRO A 165 19.35 -8.96 -1.82
C PRO A 165 18.24 -9.90 -2.29
N LEU A 166 17.13 -9.38 -2.79
CA LEU A 166 15.98 -10.16 -3.28
C LEU A 166 16.09 -10.50 -4.77
N PHE A 167 16.69 -9.62 -5.57
CA PHE A 167 16.79 -9.79 -7.04
C PHE A 167 17.38 -11.14 -7.48
N PRO A 168 18.57 -11.59 -6.99
CA PRO A 168 19.13 -12.89 -7.38
C PRO A 168 18.23 -14.08 -6.99
N LYS A 169 17.33 -13.93 -6.01
CA LYS A 169 16.36 -14.97 -5.62
C LYS A 169 15.15 -15.00 -6.53
N VAL A 170 14.84 -13.90 -7.22
CA VAL A 170 13.67 -13.77 -8.11
C VAL A 170 14.02 -14.16 -9.55
N ILE A 171 15.22 -13.80 -10.02
CA ILE A 171 15.67 -14.02 -11.40
C ILE A 171 15.41 -15.46 -11.90
N PRO A 172 15.82 -16.55 -11.19
CA PRO A 172 15.63 -17.91 -11.69
C PRO A 172 14.17 -18.33 -11.89
N HIS A 173 13.24 -17.67 -11.19
CA HIS A 173 11.82 -17.94 -11.28
C HIS A 173 11.15 -17.10 -12.37
N LEU A 174 11.55 -15.84 -12.49
CA LEU A 174 10.95 -14.89 -13.44
C LEU A 174 11.46 -15.10 -14.88
N ARG A 175 12.73 -15.50 -15.07
CA ARG A 175 13.33 -15.76 -16.40
C ARG A 175 12.67 -16.89 -17.20
N LYS A 176 11.78 -17.66 -16.57
CA LYS A 176 10.97 -18.71 -17.23
C LYS A 176 9.83 -18.14 -18.07
N PHE A 177 9.63 -16.83 -18.01
CA PHE A 177 8.55 -16.08 -18.65
C PHE A 177 9.17 -14.95 -19.48
N LYS A 178 8.44 -14.49 -20.50
CA LYS A 178 8.85 -13.36 -21.35
C LYS A 178 8.92 -12.03 -20.60
N GLY A 179 8.31 -11.95 -19.42
CA GLY A 179 8.39 -10.79 -18.56
C GLY A 179 7.36 -10.80 -17.44
N PRO A 180 7.28 -9.69 -16.68
CA PRO A 180 6.42 -9.57 -15.51
C PRO A 180 4.94 -9.85 -15.77
N LYS A 181 4.42 -9.40 -16.92
CA LYS A 181 3.00 -9.56 -17.27
C LYS A 181 2.60 -11.03 -17.44
N GLU A 182 3.35 -11.78 -18.23
CA GLU A 182 3.09 -13.22 -18.45
C GLU A 182 3.24 -14.01 -17.13
N TRP A 183 4.25 -13.66 -16.33
CA TRP A 183 4.40 -14.26 -15.00
C TRP A 183 3.21 -13.97 -14.08
N LEU A 184 2.67 -12.74 -14.12
CA LEU A 184 1.52 -12.34 -13.29
C LEU A 184 0.25 -13.10 -13.67
N ASP A 185 0.00 -13.26 -14.98
CA ASP A 185 -1.11 -14.07 -15.49
C ASP A 185 -0.97 -15.53 -15.03
N TYR A 186 0.24 -16.08 -15.14
CA TYR A 186 0.54 -17.41 -14.60
C TYR A 186 0.28 -17.49 -13.10
N PHE A 187 0.77 -16.53 -12.29
CA PHE A 187 0.60 -16.51 -10.84
C PHE A 187 -0.88 -16.55 -10.43
N TRP A 188 -1.72 -15.73 -11.08
CA TRP A 188 -3.16 -15.70 -10.80
C TRP A 188 -3.89 -16.95 -11.28
N ALA A 189 -3.36 -17.72 -12.23
CA ALA A 189 -3.92 -19.01 -12.61
C ALA A 189 -3.59 -20.16 -11.63
N LYS A 190 -2.62 -19.99 -10.72
CA LYS A 190 -2.19 -21.05 -9.80
C LYS A 190 -3.24 -21.37 -8.74
N ALA A 191 -3.38 -22.66 -8.42
CA ALA A 191 -4.17 -23.11 -7.27
C ALA A 191 -3.52 -22.72 -5.93
N ASN A 192 -2.19 -22.84 -5.81
CA ASN A 192 -1.43 -22.42 -4.63
C ASN A 192 -0.60 -21.16 -4.96
N ARG A 193 -0.96 -20.06 -4.29
CA ARG A 193 -0.35 -18.72 -4.44
C ARG A 193 0.46 -18.29 -3.21
N LYS A 194 0.85 -19.24 -2.35
CA LYS A 194 1.53 -18.97 -1.07
C LYS A 194 2.96 -19.51 -1.01
N ARG A 195 3.50 -20.04 -2.11
CA ARG A 195 4.90 -20.48 -2.15
C ARG A 195 5.81 -19.27 -2.02
N ARG A 196 6.86 -19.40 -1.21
CA ARG A 196 7.77 -18.30 -0.87
C ARG A 196 8.39 -17.66 -2.12
N GLU A 197 8.75 -18.48 -3.09
CA GLU A 197 9.37 -18.06 -4.35
C GLU A 197 8.38 -17.22 -5.17
N ASP A 198 7.11 -17.65 -5.23
CA ASP A 198 6.06 -16.89 -5.93
C ASP A 198 5.82 -15.54 -5.25
N LEU A 199 5.80 -15.51 -3.92
CA LEU A 199 5.61 -14.26 -3.15
C LEU A 199 6.80 -13.30 -3.30
N ASN A 200 8.03 -13.82 -3.40
CA ASN A 200 9.21 -13.00 -3.68
C ASN A 200 9.14 -12.37 -5.08
N VAL A 201 8.74 -13.16 -6.09
CA VAL A 201 8.59 -12.64 -7.46
C VAL A 201 7.44 -11.63 -7.52
N LEU A 202 6.31 -11.90 -6.85
CA LEU A 202 5.17 -10.97 -6.77
C LEU A 202 5.59 -9.64 -6.16
N ASN A 203 6.40 -9.68 -5.10
CA ASN A 203 6.94 -8.49 -4.46
C ASN A 203 7.77 -7.66 -5.44
N VAL A 204 8.76 -8.25 -6.11
CA VAL A 204 9.63 -7.50 -7.05
C VAL A 204 8.87 -6.99 -8.26
N VAL A 205 8.00 -7.81 -8.87
CA VAL A 205 7.14 -7.39 -9.98
C VAL A 205 6.25 -6.22 -9.55
N GLY A 206 5.69 -6.30 -8.36
CA GLY A 206 4.84 -5.28 -7.81
C GLY A 206 5.56 -3.97 -7.47
N MET A 207 6.75 -4.03 -6.87
CA MET A 207 7.60 -2.84 -6.69
C MET A 207 7.94 -2.21 -8.04
N SER A 208 8.36 -3.03 -9.02
CA SER A 208 8.66 -2.57 -10.39
C SER A 208 7.47 -1.85 -11.01
N ALA A 209 6.26 -2.38 -10.80
CA ALA A 209 5.03 -1.78 -11.32
C ALA A 209 4.75 -0.40 -10.71
N PHE A 210 5.19 -0.12 -9.49
CA PHE A 210 5.02 1.21 -8.88
C PHE A 210 6.22 2.14 -9.11
N TYR A 211 7.44 1.62 -9.14
CA TYR A 211 8.66 2.42 -9.10
C TYR A 211 9.30 2.64 -10.47
N SER A 212 9.11 1.71 -11.40
CA SER A 212 9.66 1.80 -12.76
C SER A 212 8.67 1.40 -13.87
N PRO A 213 7.42 1.91 -13.87
CA PRO A 213 6.56 1.76 -15.02
C PRO A 213 7.07 2.60 -16.20
N THR A 214 6.88 2.12 -17.43
CA THR A 214 6.98 2.97 -18.63
C THR A 214 5.77 3.91 -18.71
N PRO A 215 5.82 4.97 -19.54
CA PRO A 215 4.64 5.79 -19.82
C PRO A 215 3.44 5.01 -20.38
N SER A 216 3.68 3.89 -21.06
CA SER A 216 2.63 2.97 -21.56
C SER A 216 2.08 2.01 -20.49
N GLY A 217 2.66 1.99 -19.29
CA GLY A 217 2.26 1.08 -18.20
C GLY A 217 2.93 -0.28 -18.23
N ASP A 218 3.99 -0.47 -19.02
CA ASP A 218 4.80 -1.68 -18.97
C ASP A 218 5.71 -1.67 -17.74
N ILE A 219 5.96 -2.85 -17.17
CA ILE A 219 6.75 -3.01 -15.94
C ILE A 219 8.22 -3.24 -16.31
N GLU A 220 9.11 -2.29 -15.99
CA GLU A 220 10.55 -2.46 -16.19
C GLU A 220 11.20 -3.03 -14.92
N LEU A 221 11.93 -4.13 -15.06
CA LEU A 221 12.71 -4.72 -13.96
C LEU A 221 14.04 -3.98 -13.78
N PRO A 222 14.52 -3.78 -12.55
CA PRO A 222 15.79 -3.09 -12.28
C PRO A 222 17.03 -3.96 -12.53
N PHE A 223 16.88 -5.09 -13.22
CA PHE A 223 17.95 -6.03 -13.53
C PHE A 223 17.68 -6.77 -14.85
N ASP A 224 18.74 -7.24 -15.48
CA ASP A 224 18.68 -8.14 -16.62
C ASP A 224 18.30 -9.57 -16.16
N LEU A 225 17.37 -10.22 -16.86
CA LEU A 225 16.87 -11.54 -16.49
C LEU A 225 17.84 -12.69 -16.81
N GLU A 226 18.78 -12.48 -17.73
CA GLU A 226 19.76 -13.48 -18.14
C GLU A 226 21.05 -13.37 -17.33
N THR A 227 21.59 -12.15 -17.19
CA THR A 227 22.87 -11.90 -16.51
C THR A 227 22.72 -11.58 -15.03
N GLY A 228 21.56 -11.03 -14.62
CA GLY A 228 21.35 -10.49 -13.28
C GLY A 228 22.03 -9.15 -13.00
N GLU A 229 22.62 -8.53 -14.02
CA GLU A 229 23.22 -7.20 -13.92
C GLU A 229 22.15 -6.15 -13.59
N ILE A 230 22.47 -5.21 -12.70
CA ILE A 230 21.58 -4.10 -12.36
C ILE A 230 21.48 -3.16 -13.57
N LEU A 231 20.25 -2.87 -13.98
CA LEU A 231 19.97 -1.89 -15.02
C LEU A 231 19.92 -0.50 -14.37
N GLU A 232 21.07 0.16 -14.28
CA GLU A 232 21.25 1.42 -13.51
C GLU A 232 20.21 2.51 -13.82
N GLY A 233 19.79 2.63 -15.09
CA GLY A 233 18.75 3.57 -15.48
C GLY A 233 17.37 3.27 -14.86
N VAL A 234 17.01 1.99 -14.75
CA VAL A 234 15.76 1.55 -14.13
C VAL A 234 15.88 1.58 -12.61
N TRP A 235 17.03 1.18 -12.06
CA TRP A 235 17.30 1.26 -10.64
C TRP A 235 17.23 2.69 -10.10
N ARG A 236 17.73 3.69 -10.86
CA ARG A 236 17.59 5.10 -10.49
C ARG A 236 16.13 5.53 -10.29
N LYS A 237 15.20 5.05 -11.13
CA LYS A 237 13.76 5.32 -10.97
C LYS A 237 13.24 4.81 -9.63
N TRP A 238 13.76 3.67 -9.14
CA TRP A 238 13.43 3.18 -7.80
C TRP A 238 13.98 4.09 -6.71
N LEU A 239 15.24 4.49 -6.83
CA LEU A 239 15.88 5.37 -5.85
C LEU A 239 15.19 6.74 -5.75
N GLU A 240 14.62 7.27 -6.84
CA GLU A 240 13.77 8.48 -6.84
C GLU A 240 12.49 8.33 -6.01
N LYS A 241 12.09 7.10 -5.65
CA LYS A 241 10.95 6.83 -4.80
C LYS A 241 11.34 6.50 -3.36
N ASP A 242 12.63 6.33 -3.06
CA ASP A 242 13.10 5.93 -1.75
C ASP A 242 12.88 7.03 -0.70
N PRO A 243 12.21 6.76 0.43
CA PRO A 243 11.95 7.78 1.44
C PRO A 243 13.22 8.44 2.00
N VAL A 244 14.36 7.73 2.07
CA VAL A 244 15.61 8.34 2.57
C VAL A 244 16.20 9.38 1.62
N ARG A 245 15.74 9.40 0.37
CA ARG A 245 16.13 10.38 -0.66
C ARG A 245 15.08 11.47 -0.82
N LEU A 246 13.81 11.13 -0.64
CA LEU A 246 12.69 12.09 -0.68
C LEU A 246 12.71 13.09 0.48
N VAL A 247 13.28 12.74 1.63
CA VAL A 247 13.34 13.65 2.79
C VAL A 247 14.15 14.91 2.51
N ASP A 248 15.08 14.87 1.55
CA ASP A 248 15.95 15.97 1.17
C ASP A 248 15.45 16.78 -0.04
N SER A 249 14.30 16.40 -0.63
CA SER A 249 13.77 16.98 -1.87
C SER A 249 12.81 18.15 -1.69
#